data_AF-A0A544UK55-F1
#
_entry.id   AF-A0A544UK55-F1
#
_cell.length_a   1.000
_cell.length_b   1.000
_cell.length_c   1.000
_cell.angle_alpha   90.00
_cell.angle_beta   90.00
_cell.angle_gamma   90.00
#
_symmetry.space_group_name_H-M   'P 1'
#
loop_
_entity.id
_entity.type
_entity.pdbx_description
1 polymer ?
#
loop_
_entity_poly.entity_id
_entity_poly.type
_entity_poly.pdbx_seq_one_letter_code
_entity_poly.pdbx_strand_id
1 'polypeptide(L)'
;MKVVPLPLKKFKSDLYFKGTGEVLSDVSIEIFNGFGTTLLKLSHPGIQLELNYTQQKFNFTLKKYKSLKHLEETMSFLLTLLKGNEPLFTYLNEERQEIKIIQMNPLENIVVREELVVVFKIIETLKEIQQYYHVIFRDFKIDFSEDTIKKIELLKLHMTKKHILIDTAFFTTKDLIFYEEIMNHEDFVEEIVRNKKEFGFDSKKFIESINLLNQDIEINSELITQCDDAHIVSYEEYYDDGLNYFYIKAKSAQNGIKITFNN
;
A
#
# COMPACT_ATOMS: atom_id res chain seq x y z
N MET A 1 34.11 -9.54 -15.20
CA MET A 1 34.28 -8.41 -14.25
C MET A 1 33.46 -7.24 -14.79
N LYS A 2 32.36 -6.82 -14.14
CA LYS A 2 31.63 -5.63 -14.56
C LYS A 2 32.40 -4.42 -14.05
N VAL A 3 33.02 -3.65 -14.95
CA VAL A 3 33.66 -2.38 -14.60
C VAL A 3 32.55 -1.40 -14.26
N VAL A 4 32.48 -0.96 -13.00
CA VAL A 4 31.55 0.09 -12.58
C VAL A 4 32.23 1.44 -12.86
N PRO A 5 31.68 2.29 -13.75
CA PRO A 5 32.29 3.58 -14.03
C PRO A 5 32.28 4.46 -12.77
N LEU A 6 33.38 5.18 -12.53
CA LEU A 6 33.44 6.19 -11.46
C LEU A 6 32.63 7.44 -11.87
N PRO A 7 31.95 8.11 -10.92
CA PRO A 7 31.24 9.34 -11.22
C PRO A 7 32.24 10.43 -11.62
N LEU A 8 31.91 11.18 -12.67
CA LEU A 8 32.64 12.37 -13.09
C LEU A 8 32.53 13.49 -12.03
N LYS A 9 31.35 13.62 -11.42
CA LYS A 9 31.07 14.61 -10.39
C LYS A 9 30.20 14.00 -9.30
N LYS A 10 30.54 14.28 -8.04
CA LYS A 10 29.78 13.86 -6.85
C LYS A 10 29.74 14.98 -5.82
N PHE A 11 28.54 15.34 -5.36
CA PHE A 11 28.33 16.38 -4.35
C PHE A 11 26.99 16.19 -3.63
N LYS A 12 26.79 16.91 -2.52
CA LYS A 12 25.49 16.99 -1.84
C LYS A 12 24.85 18.35 -2.07
N SER A 13 23.54 18.37 -2.28
CA SER A 13 22.76 19.61 -2.39
C SER A 13 21.30 19.32 -2.12
N ASP A 14 20.55 20.37 -1.78
CA ASP A 14 19.11 20.37 -1.88
C ASP A 14 18.68 20.47 -3.35
N LEU A 15 17.59 19.80 -3.68
CA LEU A 15 16.93 19.83 -4.97
C LEU A 15 15.59 20.54 -4.81
N TYR A 16 15.25 21.42 -5.74
CA TYR A 16 13.96 22.11 -5.72
C TYR A 16 13.48 22.44 -7.12
N PHE A 17 12.16 22.48 -7.30
CA PHE A 17 11.56 22.94 -8.53
C PHE A 17 11.24 24.44 -8.44
N LYS A 18 11.60 25.21 -9.46
CA LYS A 18 11.31 26.66 -9.45
C LYS A 18 9.82 26.90 -9.50
N GLY A 19 9.31 27.77 -8.62
CA GLY A 19 7.89 28.14 -8.64
C GLY A 19 6.97 27.10 -8.00
N THR A 20 7.51 26.01 -7.47
CA THR A 20 6.78 25.08 -6.60
C THR A 20 7.33 25.15 -5.18
N GLY A 21 6.56 24.67 -4.21
CA GLY A 21 7.02 24.48 -2.82
C GLY A 21 7.81 23.19 -2.61
N GLU A 22 8.10 22.44 -3.67
CA GLU A 22 8.64 21.08 -3.59
C GLU A 22 10.16 21.08 -3.50
N VAL A 23 10.66 20.50 -2.41
CA VAL A 23 12.09 20.43 -2.10
C VAL A 23 12.43 19.03 -1.62
N LEU A 24 13.58 18.52 -2.07
CA LEU A 24 14.21 17.32 -1.54
C LEU A 24 15.59 17.71 -1.00
N SER A 25 15.74 17.76 0.32
CA SER A 25 16.99 18.18 0.97
C SER A 25 18.03 17.06 1.07
N ASP A 26 19.29 17.40 1.28
CA ASP A 26 20.39 16.46 1.57
C ASP A 26 20.60 15.36 0.50
N VAL A 27 20.40 15.70 -0.78
CA VAL A 27 20.52 14.74 -1.89
C VAL A 27 21.98 14.60 -2.30
N SER A 28 22.48 13.37 -2.34
CA SER A 28 23.76 13.04 -2.98
C SER A 28 23.56 12.91 -4.48
N ILE A 29 24.22 13.76 -5.24
CA ILE A 29 24.13 13.86 -6.70
C ILE A 29 25.39 13.26 -7.31
N GLU A 30 25.24 12.28 -8.20
CA GLU A 30 26.33 11.65 -8.93
C GLU A 30 26.06 11.71 -10.44
N ILE A 31 27.00 12.30 -11.19
CA ILE A 31 26.92 12.44 -12.64
C ILE A 31 28.01 11.56 -13.26
N PHE A 32 27.62 10.68 -14.17
CA PHE A 32 28.52 9.82 -14.94
C PHE A 32 28.43 10.22 -16.41
N ASN A 33 29.57 10.58 -17.00
CA ASN A 33 29.70 10.86 -18.43
C ASN A 33 30.81 9.98 -19.01
N GLY A 34 30.53 9.25 -20.08
CA GLY A 34 31.52 8.45 -20.82
C GLY A 34 31.00 7.07 -21.24
N PHE A 35 31.74 6.40 -22.12
CA PHE A 35 31.45 5.04 -22.61
C PHE A 35 30.04 4.84 -23.20
N GLY A 36 29.48 5.87 -23.85
CA GLY A 36 28.13 5.81 -24.43
C GLY A 36 26.99 5.97 -23.42
N THR A 37 27.30 6.21 -22.15
CA THR A 37 26.33 6.45 -21.08
C THR A 37 26.47 7.85 -20.49
N THR A 38 25.36 8.57 -20.43
CA THR A 38 25.20 9.75 -19.58
C THR A 38 24.15 9.41 -18.52
N LEU A 39 24.55 9.37 -17.25
CA LEU A 39 23.72 8.88 -16.13
C LEU A 39 23.74 9.89 -14.98
N LEU A 40 22.57 10.20 -14.45
CA LEU A 40 22.42 10.96 -13.20
C LEU A 40 21.82 10.04 -12.13
N LYS A 41 22.51 9.91 -11.00
CA LYS A 41 21.99 9.24 -9.80
C LYS A 41 21.75 10.26 -8.71
N LEU A 42 20.55 10.27 -8.15
CA LEU A 42 20.16 11.11 -7.01
C LEU A 42 19.85 10.19 -5.83
N SER A 43 20.61 10.30 -4.76
CA SER A 43 20.44 9.49 -3.56
C SER A 43 20.01 10.34 -2.37
N HIS A 44 18.79 10.12 -1.92
CA HIS A 44 18.17 10.69 -0.74
C HIS A 44 17.86 9.56 0.28
N PRO A 45 17.76 9.81 1.60
CA PRO A 45 17.43 8.77 2.57
C PRO A 45 16.11 8.03 2.26
N GLY A 46 15.09 8.72 1.72
CA GLY A 46 13.80 8.13 1.37
C GLY A 46 13.72 7.52 -0.04
N ILE A 47 14.60 7.93 -0.97
CA ILE A 47 14.52 7.52 -2.38
C ILE A 47 15.87 7.51 -3.09
N GLN A 48 16.02 6.61 -4.05
CA GLN A 48 17.10 6.65 -5.02
C GLN A 48 16.53 6.77 -6.42
N LEU A 49 16.99 7.77 -7.18
CA LEU A 49 16.59 8.04 -8.55
C LEU A 49 17.76 7.78 -9.48
N GLU A 50 17.48 7.23 -10.66
CA GLU A 50 18.44 7.00 -11.72
C GLU A 50 17.85 7.43 -13.06
N LEU A 51 18.55 8.36 -13.73
CA LEU A 51 18.19 8.93 -15.03
C LEU A 51 19.27 8.58 -16.05
N ASN A 52 18.95 7.70 -16.99
CA ASN A 52 19.83 7.36 -18.10
C ASN A 52 19.45 8.22 -19.30
N TYR A 53 20.27 9.23 -19.59
CA TYR A 53 19.99 10.20 -20.65
C TYR A 53 20.09 9.58 -22.04
N THR A 54 21.05 8.67 -22.26
CA THR A 54 21.21 8.01 -23.56
C THR A 54 19.99 7.14 -23.89
N GLN A 55 19.46 6.43 -22.88
CA GLN A 55 18.35 5.49 -23.05
C GLN A 55 16.98 6.14 -22.82
N GLN A 56 16.94 7.40 -22.40
CA GLN A 56 15.72 8.11 -21.97
C GLN A 56 14.93 7.33 -20.91
N LYS A 57 15.64 6.69 -19.98
CA LYS A 57 15.02 5.87 -18.92
C LYS A 57 15.14 6.53 -17.57
N PHE A 58 14.04 6.48 -16.82
CA PHE A 58 13.97 6.88 -15.43
C PHE A 58 13.57 5.68 -14.59
N ASN A 59 14.35 5.43 -13.53
CA ASN A 59 14.04 4.44 -12.53
C ASN A 59 14.12 5.09 -11.16
N PHE A 60 13.30 4.60 -10.23
CA PHE A 60 13.42 4.96 -8.83
C PHE A 60 13.27 3.75 -7.92
N THR A 61 13.82 3.86 -6.73
CA THR A 61 13.72 2.84 -5.69
C THR A 61 13.42 3.52 -4.36
N LEU A 62 12.30 3.15 -3.76
CA LEU A 62 11.89 3.66 -2.45
C LEU A 62 12.72 3.00 -1.35
N LYS A 63 13.09 3.78 -0.34
CA LYS A 63 13.85 3.33 0.82
C LYS A 63 12.97 3.35 2.07
N LYS A 64 13.60 3.25 3.24
CA LYS A 64 12.91 3.45 4.53
C LYS A 64 12.64 4.93 4.75
N TYR A 65 11.50 5.22 5.33
CA TYR A 65 11.05 6.56 5.68
C TYR A 65 11.07 6.76 7.18
N LYS A 66 11.53 7.93 7.62
CA LYS A 66 11.60 8.29 9.04
C LYS A 66 10.24 8.67 9.61
N SER A 67 9.32 9.15 8.77
CA SER A 67 7.98 9.59 9.13
C SER A 67 7.06 9.61 7.90
N LEU A 68 5.74 9.69 8.10
CA LEU A 68 4.80 9.93 7.00
C LEU A 68 5.06 11.25 6.27
N LYS A 69 5.48 12.30 6.98
CA LYS A 69 5.84 13.58 6.37
C LYS A 69 6.98 13.41 5.36
N HIS A 70 8.00 12.65 5.74
CA HIS A 70 9.14 12.37 4.86
C HIS A 70 8.75 11.54 3.62
N LEU A 71 7.81 10.61 3.78
CA LEU A 71 7.21 9.87 2.67
C LEU A 71 6.45 10.82 1.73
N GLU A 72 5.58 11.67 2.27
CA GLU A 72 4.78 12.63 1.51
C GLU A 72 5.66 13.59 0.69
N GLU A 73 6.65 14.22 1.32
CA GLU A 73 7.61 15.11 0.64
C GLU A 73 8.32 14.38 -0.51
N THR A 74 8.73 13.14 -0.28
CA THR A 74 9.39 12.32 -1.31
C THR A 74 8.44 11.99 -2.47
N MET A 75 7.18 11.67 -2.20
CA MET A 75 6.17 11.38 -3.23
C MET A 75 5.77 12.62 -4.02
N SER A 76 5.71 13.78 -3.36
CA SER A 76 5.36 15.05 -4.01
C SER A 76 6.46 15.54 -4.93
N PHE A 77 7.70 15.40 -4.48
CA PHE A 77 8.88 15.62 -5.32
C PHE A 77 8.86 14.71 -6.56
N LEU A 78 8.62 13.40 -6.39
CA LEU A 78 8.53 12.45 -7.49
C LEU A 78 7.43 12.80 -8.50
N LEU A 79 6.23 13.12 -8.00
CA LEU A 79 5.10 13.45 -8.85
C LEU A 79 5.37 14.72 -9.67
N THR A 80 6.02 15.72 -9.06
CA THR A 80 6.43 16.95 -9.73
C THR A 80 7.51 16.68 -10.78
N LEU A 81 8.49 15.84 -10.46
CA LEU A 81 9.54 15.41 -11.39
C LEU A 81 8.93 14.76 -12.65
N LEU A 82 7.99 13.83 -12.46
CA LEU A 82 7.37 13.06 -13.54
C LEU A 82 6.37 13.85 -14.39
N LYS A 83 5.89 15.00 -13.91
CA LYS A 83 5.11 15.93 -14.75
C LYS A 83 5.97 16.55 -15.86
N GLY A 84 7.29 16.63 -15.68
CA GLY A 84 8.24 17.07 -16.70
C GLY A 84 8.13 18.55 -17.12
N ASN A 85 7.22 19.31 -16.52
CA ASN A 85 6.93 20.71 -16.90
C ASN A 85 7.83 21.72 -16.16
N GLU A 86 8.31 21.35 -14.97
CA GLU A 86 9.05 22.27 -14.10
C GLU A 86 10.56 21.97 -14.11
N PRO A 87 11.41 22.99 -14.31
CA PRO A 87 12.85 22.81 -14.25
C PRO A 87 13.33 22.53 -12.82
N LEU A 88 14.22 21.54 -12.67
CA LEU A 88 14.82 21.14 -11.40
C LEU A 88 16.14 21.87 -11.17
N PHE A 89 16.34 22.39 -9.97
CA PHE A 89 17.53 23.16 -9.61
C PHE A 89 18.25 22.59 -8.39
N THR A 90 19.53 22.92 -8.30
CA THR A 90 20.44 22.64 -7.19
C THR A 90 21.27 23.90 -6.91
N TYR A 91 21.78 24.03 -5.69
CA TYR A 91 22.79 25.04 -5.36
C TYR A 91 24.15 24.37 -5.27
N LEU A 92 25.11 24.85 -6.04
CA LEU A 92 26.49 24.42 -5.96
C LEU A 92 27.38 25.64 -5.86
N ASN A 93 28.20 25.71 -4.80
CA ASN A 93 29.11 26.83 -4.56
C ASN A 93 28.40 28.20 -4.61
N GLU A 94 27.21 28.30 -3.99
CA GLU A 94 26.37 29.50 -3.99
C GLU A 94 25.80 29.90 -5.36
N GLU A 95 26.13 29.17 -6.43
CA GLU A 95 25.53 29.34 -7.74
C GLU A 95 24.35 28.38 -7.95
N ARG A 96 23.25 28.93 -8.45
CA ARG A 96 22.10 28.15 -8.87
C ARG A 96 22.41 27.44 -10.18
N GLN A 97 22.35 26.11 -10.17
CA GLN A 97 22.53 25.30 -11.38
C GLN A 97 21.23 24.56 -11.71
N GLU A 98 20.79 24.66 -12.96
CA GLU A 98 19.68 23.85 -13.47
C GLU A 98 20.20 22.44 -13.77
N ILE A 99 19.54 21.43 -13.20
CA ILE A 99 19.74 20.05 -13.60
C ILE A 99 18.85 19.84 -14.82
N LYS A 100 19.47 19.81 -16.00
CA LYS A 100 18.75 19.40 -17.22
C LYS A 100 18.28 17.98 -17.03
N ILE A 101 17.00 17.79 -16.76
CA ILE A 101 16.35 16.50 -16.87
C ILE A 101 15.93 16.40 -18.35
N ILE A 102 15.96 15.21 -18.93
CA ILE A 102 15.19 15.00 -20.16
C ILE A 102 13.77 15.42 -19.81
N GLN A 103 13.15 16.32 -20.58
CA GLN A 103 11.72 16.60 -20.42
C GLN A 103 11.01 15.25 -20.49
N MET A 104 10.66 14.69 -19.34
CA MET A 104 10.09 13.37 -19.26
C MET A 104 8.73 13.51 -19.92
N ASN A 105 8.54 12.85 -21.07
CA ASN A 105 7.30 12.99 -21.80
C ASN A 105 6.16 12.60 -20.83
N PRO A 106 5.19 13.49 -20.55
CA PRO A 106 4.13 13.20 -19.59
C PRO A 106 3.31 11.97 -19.96
N LEU A 107 3.27 11.62 -21.25
CA LEU A 107 2.58 10.43 -21.78
C LEU A 107 3.36 9.13 -21.52
N GLU A 108 4.69 9.17 -21.48
CA GLU A 108 5.52 7.98 -21.24
C GLU A 108 5.46 7.51 -19.79
N ASN A 109 5.03 8.38 -18.87
CA ASN A 109 5.02 8.12 -17.43
C ASN A 109 3.62 8.12 -16.82
N ILE A 110 2.57 8.03 -17.66
CA ILE A 110 1.18 8.16 -17.21
C ILE A 110 0.82 7.12 -16.13
N VAL A 111 1.23 5.86 -16.33
CA VAL A 111 0.99 4.75 -15.39
C VAL A 111 1.64 5.04 -14.04
N VAL A 112 2.92 5.41 -14.02
CA VAL A 112 3.64 5.74 -12.78
C VAL A 112 3.01 6.94 -12.06
N ARG A 113 2.54 7.94 -12.82
CA ARG A 113 1.84 9.10 -12.25
C ARG A 113 0.50 8.72 -11.61
N GLU A 114 -0.27 7.87 -12.28
CA GLU A 114 -1.54 7.35 -11.73
C GLU A 114 -1.30 6.54 -10.46
N GLU A 115 -0.28 5.68 -10.44
CA GLU A 115 0.15 4.95 -9.23
C GLU A 115 0.51 5.91 -8.10
N LEU A 116 1.31 6.95 -8.35
CA LEU A 116 1.66 7.95 -7.33
C LEU A 116 0.44 8.69 -6.79
N VAL A 117 -0.57 9.00 -7.62
CA VAL A 117 -1.82 9.61 -7.15
C VAL A 117 -2.58 8.66 -6.22
N VAL A 118 -2.58 7.36 -6.48
CA VAL A 118 -3.14 6.36 -5.55
C VAL A 118 -2.36 6.34 -4.24
N VAL A 119 -1.02 6.40 -4.31
CA VAL A 119 -0.15 6.49 -3.12
C VAL A 119 -0.49 7.72 -2.26
N PHE A 120 -0.81 8.87 -2.86
CA PHE A 120 -1.25 10.05 -2.10
C PHE A 120 -2.51 9.81 -1.28
N LYS A 121 -3.52 9.16 -1.87
CA LYS A 121 -4.75 8.78 -1.13
C LYS A 121 -4.44 7.85 0.05
N ILE A 122 -3.45 6.97 -0.13
CA ILE A 122 -2.98 6.10 0.95
C ILE A 122 -2.29 6.92 2.04
N ILE A 123 -1.42 7.86 1.69
CA ILE A 123 -0.75 8.75 2.66
C ILE A 123 -1.78 9.57 3.44
N GLU A 124 -2.81 10.11 2.79
CA GLU A 124 -3.91 10.81 3.45
C GLU A 124 -4.60 9.90 4.47
N THR A 125 -4.96 8.68 4.06
CA THR A 125 -5.58 7.70 4.97
C THR A 125 -4.67 7.33 6.14
N LEU A 126 -3.36 7.16 5.90
CA LEU A 126 -2.37 6.91 6.96
C LEU A 126 -2.28 8.08 7.96
N LYS A 127 -2.39 9.32 7.49
CA LYS A 127 -2.43 10.50 8.38
C LYS A 127 -3.70 10.52 9.23
N GLU A 128 -4.85 10.19 8.63
CA GLU A 128 -6.11 10.05 9.37
C GLU A 128 -5.97 8.98 10.48
N ILE A 129 -5.38 7.82 10.15
CA ILE A 129 -5.10 6.74 11.11
C ILE A 129 -4.19 7.24 12.24
N GLN A 130 -3.08 7.91 11.91
CA GLN A 130 -2.18 8.49 12.92
C GLN A 130 -2.92 9.42 13.89
N GLN A 131 -3.81 10.27 13.36
CA GLN A 131 -4.58 11.21 14.16
C GLN A 131 -5.61 10.50 15.05
N TYR A 132 -6.38 9.56 14.49
CA TYR A 132 -7.46 8.88 15.20
C TYR A 132 -6.95 7.98 16.32
N TYR A 133 -5.91 7.20 16.06
CA TYR A 133 -5.35 6.25 17.05
C TYR A 133 -4.20 6.84 17.88
N HIS A 134 -3.85 8.12 17.66
CA HIS A 134 -2.72 8.77 18.33
C HIS A 134 -1.37 8.03 18.18
N VAL A 135 -1.15 7.39 17.02
CA VAL A 135 0.09 6.65 16.70
C VAL A 135 1.04 7.45 15.83
N ILE A 136 2.33 7.09 15.88
CA ILE A 136 3.36 7.73 15.05
C ILE A 136 4.13 6.70 14.25
N PHE A 137 3.89 6.66 12.93
CA PHE A 137 4.68 5.81 12.03
C PHE A 137 6.10 6.36 11.91
N ARG A 138 7.08 5.52 12.27
CA ARG A 138 8.52 5.82 12.17
C ARG A 138 9.26 4.63 11.60
N ASP A 139 10.36 4.93 10.91
CA ASP A 139 11.33 3.94 10.43
C ASP A 139 10.69 2.74 9.69
N PHE A 140 9.75 3.04 8.80
CA PHE A 140 9.01 2.04 8.04
C PHE A 140 9.47 2.02 6.58
N LYS A 141 9.27 0.88 5.92
CA LYS A 141 9.32 0.79 4.46
C LYS A 141 7.89 0.67 3.98
N ILE A 142 7.50 1.47 2.99
CA ILE A 142 6.20 1.28 2.38
C ILE A 142 6.29 0.15 1.36
N ASP A 143 5.54 -0.92 1.60
CA ASP A 143 5.13 -1.83 0.55
C ASP A 143 3.63 -1.66 0.32
N PHE A 144 3.22 -1.60 -0.94
CA PHE A 144 1.81 -1.56 -1.31
C PHE A 144 1.32 -2.99 -1.57
N SER A 145 1.69 -3.90 -0.66
CA SER A 145 1.23 -5.28 -0.71
C SER A 145 -0.27 -5.34 -0.41
N GLU A 146 -0.93 -6.37 -0.90
CA GLU A 146 -2.36 -6.59 -0.65
C GLU A 146 -2.69 -6.64 0.85
N ASP A 147 -1.79 -7.20 1.67
CA ASP A 147 -1.93 -7.23 3.13
C ASP A 147 -1.89 -5.83 3.75
N THR A 148 -0.92 -4.99 3.35
CA THR A 148 -0.83 -3.60 3.81
C THR A 148 -2.08 -2.81 3.44
N ILE A 149 -2.60 -2.98 2.21
CA ILE A 149 -3.83 -2.33 1.77
C ILE A 149 -5.04 -2.81 2.60
N LYS A 150 -5.21 -4.12 2.79
CA LYS A 150 -6.29 -4.68 3.62
C LYS A 150 -6.28 -4.15 5.05
N LYS A 151 -5.09 -4.03 5.65
CA LYS A 151 -4.94 -3.46 7.01
C LYS A 151 -5.37 -2.00 7.06
N ILE A 152 -4.99 -1.20 6.07
CA ILE A 152 -5.42 0.20 5.96
C ILE A 152 -6.94 0.30 5.79
N GLU A 153 -7.53 -0.55 4.95
CA GLU A 153 -8.99 -0.61 4.74
C GLU A 153 -9.74 -1.00 6.01
N LEU A 154 -9.27 -2.01 6.76
CA LEU A 154 -9.84 -2.41 8.05
C LEU A 154 -9.75 -1.29 9.09
N LEU A 155 -8.62 -0.60 9.20
CA LEU A 155 -8.48 0.54 10.12
C LEU A 155 -9.43 1.67 9.73
N LYS A 156 -9.56 1.97 8.43
CA LYS A 156 -10.50 2.97 7.93
C LYS A 156 -11.96 2.57 8.20
N LEU A 157 -12.28 1.30 8.05
CA LEU A 157 -13.60 0.76 8.38
C LEU A 157 -13.91 0.97 9.86
N HIS A 158 -12.96 0.65 10.75
CA HIS A 158 -13.10 0.84 12.19
C HIS A 158 -13.29 2.32 12.55
N MET A 159 -12.47 3.21 11.98
CA MET A 159 -12.55 4.66 12.22
C MET A 159 -13.87 5.26 11.77
N THR A 160 -14.37 4.85 10.60
CA THR A 160 -15.57 5.44 10.01
C THR A 160 -16.85 4.78 10.48
N LYS A 161 -16.78 3.60 11.10
CA LYS A 161 -17.92 2.75 11.49
C LYS A 161 -18.88 2.49 10.33
N LYS A 162 -18.39 2.60 9.09
CA LYS A 162 -19.15 2.27 7.89
C LYS A 162 -19.18 0.75 7.72
N HIS A 163 -19.92 0.30 6.72
CA HIS A 163 -19.75 -1.04 6.19
C HIS A 163 -19.12 -0.97 4.80
N ILE A 164 -18.42 -2.04 4.44
CA ILE A 164 -17.95 -2.27 3.07
C ILE A 164 -18.61 -3.52 2.53
N LEU A 165 -18.78 -3.56 1.22
CA LEU A 165 -19.23 -4.74 0.49
C LEU A 165 -18.02 -5.35 -0.20
N ILE A 166 -17.81 -6.65 0.04
CA ILE A 166 -16.78 -7.45 -0.64
C ILE A 166 -17.45 -8.62 -1.34
N ASP A 167 -16.82 -9.11 -2.41
CA ASP A 167 -17.38 -10.23 -3.16
C ASP A 167 -17.10 -11.56 -2.48
N THR A 168 -15.98 -11.69 -1.77
CA THR A 168 -15.47 -12.97 -1.28
C THR A 168 -14.86 -12.84 0.10
N ALA A 169 -15.30 -13.69 1.03
CA ALA A 169 -14.79 -13.74 2.39
C ALA A 169 -14.18 -15.11 2.71
N PHE A 170 -13.24 -15.10 3.64
CA PHE A 170 -12.61 -16.29 4.19
C PHE A 170 -12.90 -16.33 5.69
N PHE A 171 -13.43 -17.44 6.19
CA PHE A 171 -13.73 -17.62 7.60
C PHE A 171 -13.65 -19.10 7.97
N THR A 172 -13.61 -19.40 9.26
CA THR A 172 -13.72 -20.77 9.75
C THR A 172 -15.14 -21.08 10.14
N THR A 173 -15.59 -22.33 10.01
CA THR A 173 -16.91 -22.75 10.53
C THR A 173 -17.02 -22.60 12.05
N LYS A 174 -15.90 -22.49 12.78
CA LYS A 174 -15.86 -22.17 14.21
C LYS A 174 -16.36 -20.76 14.51
N ASP A 175 -16.15 -19.83 13.57
CA ASP A 175 -16.52 -18.43 13.71
C ASP A 175 -17.98 -18.15 13.29
N LEU A 176 -18.71 -19.17 12.84
CA LEU A 176 -20.08 -19.04 12.35
C LEU A 176 -21.10 -19.18 13.48
N ILE A 177 -22.04 -18.24 13.53
CA ILE A 177 -23.30 -18.42 14.26
C ILE A 177 -24.29 -19.02 13.26
N PHE A 178 -24.52 -20.33 13.35
CA PHE A 178 -25.52 -21.00 12.52
C PHE A 178 -26.92 -20.56 12.95
N TYR A 179 -27.73 -20.09 11.99
CA TYR A 179 -29.13 -19.75 12.25
C TYR A 179 -30.02 -20.99 12.43
N GLU A 180 -29.53 -22.17 12.03
CA GLU A 180 -30.22 -23.46 12.23
C GLU A 180 -29.44 -24.29 13.26
N GLU A 181 -29.92 -24.33 14.51
CA GLU A 181 -29.33 -25.03 15.66
C GLU A 181 -29.22 -26.58 15.52
N ILE A 182 -29.42 -27.14 14.32
CA ILE A 182 -29.72 -28.57 14.13
C ILE A 182 -28.58 -29.31 13.41
N MET A 183 -27.65 -28.61 12.75
CA MET A 183 -26.65 -29.22 11.87
C MET A 183 -25.21 -29.05 12.42
N ASN A 184 -24.41 -30.11 12.40
CA ASN A 184 -22.98 -30.01 12.71
C ASN A 184 -22.22 -29.38 11.52
N HIS A 185 -20.96 -28.95 11.74
CA HIS A 185 -20.19 -28.23 10.72
C HIS A 185 -19.93 -29.05 9.44
N GLU A 186 -19.77 -30.38 9.56
CA GLU A 186 -19.53 -31.27 8.41
C GLU A 186 -20.78 -31.39 7.53
N ASP A 187 -21.90 -31.76 8.15
CA ASP A 187 -23.20 -31.90 7.48
C ASP A 187 -23.58 -30.60 6.77
N PHE A 188 -23.26 -29.45 7.37
CA PHE A 188 -23.47 -28.15 6.76
C PHE A 188 -22.66 -27.97 5.47
N VAL A 189 -21.34 -28.17 5.51
CA VAL A 189 -20.50 -27.99 4.33
C VAL A 189 -20.90 -28.97 3.23
N GLU A 190 -21.13 -30.23 3.58
CA GLU A 190 -21.58 -31.24 2.63
C GLU A 190 -22.92 -30.90 1.99
N GLU A 191 -23.92 -30.47 2.77
CA GLU A 191 -25.25 -30.11 2.25
C GLU A 191 -25.16 -28.92 1.29
N ILE A 192 -24.49 -27.85 1.70
CA ILE A 192 -24.37 -26.62 0.90
C ILE A 192 -23.63 -26.90 -0.41
N VAL A 193 -22.52 -27.64 -0.36
CA VAL A 193 -21.72 -27.96 -1.54
C VAL A 193 -22.45 -28.92 -2.47
N ARG A 194 -23.06 -29.99 -1.95
CA ARG A 194 -23.77 -31.00 -2.74
C ARG A 194 -24.99 -30.41 -3.44
N ASN A 195 -25.74 -29.55 -2.75
CA ASN A 195 -26.98 -28.97 -3.27
C ASN A 195 -26.79 -27.63 -3.96
N LYS A 196 -25.55 -27.08 -3.97
CA LYS A 196 -25.23 -25.72 -4.46
C LYS A 196 -26.18 -24.67 -3.88
N LYS A 197 -26.49 -24.81 -2.60
CA LYS A 197 -27.48 -23.99 -1.90
C LYS A 197 -26.84 -22.66 -1.50
N GLU A 198 -27.60 -21.59 -1.65
CA GLU A 198 -27.23 -20.29 -1.06
C GLU A 198 -27.56 -20.31 0.44
N PHE A 199 -26.73 -19.66 1.24
CA PHE A 199 -26.91 -19.60 2.69
C PHE A 199 -26.60 -18.22 3.25
N GLY A 200 -27.31 -17.86 4.31
CA GLY A 200 -26.98 -16.72 5.14
C GLY A 200 -25.94 -17.09 6.20
N PHE A 201 -25.02 -16.17 6.49
CA PHE A 201 -24.06 -16.33 7.57
C PHE A 201 -23.79 -15.02 8.31
N ASP A 202 -23.48 -15.15 9.59
CA ASP A 202 -22.90 -14.10 10.43
C ASP A 202 -21.64 -14.68 11.08
N SER A 203 -20.51 -14.01 10.85
CA SER A 203 -19.23 -14.34 11.46
C SER A 203 -18.74 -13.15 12.28
N LYS A 204 -18.35 -13.43 13.52
CA LYS A 204 -17.81 -12.43 14.45
C LYS A 204 -16.39 -12.79 14.81
N LYS A 205 -15.48 -11.84 14.65
CA LYS A 205 -14.08 -11.99 15.01
C LYS A 205 -13.63 -10.81 15.84
N PHE A 206 -13.16 -11.06 17.06
CA PHE A 206 -12.55 -10.02 17.87
C PHE A 206 -11.18 -9.65 17.31
N ILE A 207 -10.94 -8.34 17.12
CA ILE A 207 -9.66 -7.81 16.67
C ILE A 207 -9.07 -6.96 17.80
N GLU A 208 -8.04 -7.49 18.44
CA GLU A 208 -7.28 -6.80 19.49
C GLU A 208 -6.46 -5.66 18.89
N SER A 209 -5.61 -5.97 17.91
CA SER A 209 -4.71 -5.00 17.29
C SER A 209 -4.43 -5.30 15.81
N ILE A 210 -4.02 -4.29 15.06
CA ILE A 210 -3.48 -4.41 13.70
C ILE A 210 -2.05 -3.85 13.67
N ASN A 211 -1.08 -4.65 13.24
CA ASN A 211 0.28 -4.18 12.96
C ASN A 211 0.34 -3.55 11.57
N LEU A 212 0.59 -2.24 11.52
CA LEU A 212 0.74 -1.46 10.29
C LEU A 212 2.01 -0.60 10.36
N LEU A 213 2.88 -0.71 9.36
CA LEU A 213 4.10 0.10 9.23
C LEU A 213 4.96 0.13 10.52
N ASN A 214 5.19 -1.05 11.11
CA ASN A 214 5.92 -1.26 12.36
C ASN A 214 5.26 -0.61 13.60
N GLN A 215 3.96 -0.37 13.57
CA GLN A 215 3.19 0.10 14.72
C GLN A 215 2.03 -0.85 15.00
N ASP A 216 1.91 -1.30 16.24
CA ASP A 216 0.75 -2.04 16.71
C ASP A 216 -0.34 -1.04 17.09
N ILE A 217 -1.47 -1.09 16.38
CA ILE A 217 -2.61 -0.20 16.58
C ILE A 217 -3.69 -1.00 17.29
N GLU A 218 -4.00 -0.62 18.52
CA GLU A 218 -5.08 -1.22 19.30
C GLU A 218 -6.45 -0.84 18.74
N ILE A 219 -7.30 -1.85 18.54
CA ILE A 219 -8.67 -1.71 18.02
C ILE A 219 -9.68 -2.15 19.08
N ASN A 220 -9.44 -3.31 19.69
CA ASN A 220 -10.29 -3.90 20.74
C ASN A 220 -11.78 -3.89 20.37
N SER A 221 -12.11 -4.39 19.17
CA SER A 221 -13.48 -4.38 18.64
C SER A 221 -13.79 -5.65 17.87
N GLU A 222 -15.06 -6.05 17.86
CA GLU A 222 -15.53 -7.14 17.01
C GLU A 222 -15.71 -6.68 15.56
N LEU A 223 -15.11 -7.42 14.63
CA LEU A 223 -15.38 -7.35 13.21
C LEU A 223 -16.52 -8.34 12.90
N ILE A 224 -17.56 -7.82 12.26
CA ILE A 224 -18.76 -8.55 11.86
C ILE A 224 -18.73 -8.71 10.34
N THR A 225 -18.85 -9.94 9.87
CA THR A 225 -18.97 -10.28 8.44
C THR A 225 -20.29 -10.99 8.22
N GLN A 226 -21.17 -10.41 7.41
CA GLN A 226 -22.53 -10.88 7.19
C GLN A 226 -22.85 -11.00 5.71
N CYS A 227 -23.59 -12.03 5.34
CA CYS A 227 -24.11 -12.21 4.00
C CYS A 227 -25.40 -13.02 4.07
N ASP A 228 -26.38 -12.71 3.23
CA ASP A 228 -27.68 -13.40 3.22
C ASP A 228 -27.77 -14.46 2.10
N ASP A 229 -26.87 -14.41 1.12
CA ASP A 229 -26.94 -15.13 -0.16
C ASP A 229 -25.58 -15.74 -0.58
N ALA A 230 -24.80 -16.22 0.40
CA ALA A 230 -23.48 -16.76 0.15
C ALA A 230 -23.53 -18.17 -0.45
N HIS A 231 -22.50 -18.53 -1.23
CA HIS A 231 -22.23 -19.90 -1.63
C HIS A 231 -20.75 -20.25 -1.40
N ILE A 232 -20.47 -21.52 -1.11
CA ILE A 232 -19.10 -22.01 -0.88
C ILE A 232 -18.39 -22.16 -2.23
N VAL A 233 -17.24 -21.49 -2.37
CA VAL A 233 -16.37 -21.58 -3.56
C VAL A 233 -15.29 -22.64 -3.37
N SER A 234 -14.72 -22.71 -2.17
CA SER A 234 -13.75 -23.73 -1.78
C SER A 234 -13.75 -23.91 -0.27
N TYR A 235 -13.35 -25.08 0.20
CA TYR A 235 -13.19 -25.36 1.62
C TYR A 235 -12.00 -26.30 1.85
N GLU A 236 -11.38 -26.17 3.03
CA GLU A 236 -10.32 -27.07 3.51
C GLU A 236 -10.66 -27.51 4.93
N GLU A 237 -10.65 -28.82 5.17
CA GLU A 237 -10.89 -29.42 6.48
C GLU A 237 -9.65 -29.26 7.37
N TYR A 238 -9.87 -28.96 8.64
CA TYR A 238 -8.84 -28.98 9.66
C TYR A 238 -9.40 -29.46 11.01
N TYR A 239 -8.52 -30.08 11.78
CA TYR A 239 -8.85 -30.68 13.07
C TYR A 239 -8.40 -29.76 14.21
N ASP A 240 -9.31 -29.40 15.11
CA ASP A 240 -9.02 -28.58 16.29
C ASP A 240 -9.87 -29.05 17.48
N ASP A 241 -9.26 -29.19 18.65
CA ASP A 241 -9.91 -29.61 19.90
C ASP A 241 -10.84 -30.86 19.80
N GLY A 242 -10.53 -31.81 18.92
CA GLY A 242 -11.35 -33.03 18.76
C GLY A 242 -12.55 -32.88 17.81
N LEU A 243 -12.68 -31.73 17.15
CA LEU A 243 -13.77 -31.41 16.22
C LEU A 243 -13.22 -31.08 14.82
N ASN A 244 -14.02 -31.41 13.82
CA ASN A 244 -13.77 -31.06 12.44
C ASN A 244 -14.33 -29.69 12.12
N TYR A 245 -13.46 -28.82 11.63
CA TYR A 245 -13.77 -27.47 11.18
C TYR A 245 -13.32 -27.28 9.74
N PHE A 246 -13.88 -26.25 9.09
CA PHE A 246 -13.57 -25.95 7.71
C PHE A 246 -13.14 -24.51 7.56
N TYR A 247 -12.01 -24.29 6.88
CA TYR A 247 -11.68 -23.00 6.29
C TYR A 247 -12.51 -22.85 5.03
N ILE A 248 -13.46 -21.92 5.04
CA ILE A 248 -14.39 -21.70 3.93
C ILE A 248 -14.02 -20.41 3.20
N LYS A 249 -13.98 -20.50 1.87
CA LYS A 249 -14.07 -19.36 0.98
C LYS A 249 -15.50 -19.24 0.47
N ALA A 250 -16.19 -18.20 0.87
CA ALA A 250 -17.57 -17.92 0.46
C ALA A 250 -17.62 -16.73 -0.49
N LYS A 251 -18.59 -16.74 -1.42
CA LYS A 251 -18.86 -15.64 -2.33
C LYS A 251 -20.35 -15.28 -2.29
N SER A 252 -20.69 -13.99 -2.31
CA SER A 252 -22.09 -13.55 -2.42
C SER A 252 -22.63 -13.77 -3.83
N ALA A 253 -23.89 -14.18 -3.94
CA ALA A 253 -24.57 -14.34 -5.21
C ALA A 253 -24.96 -12.99 -5.85
N GLN A 254 -25.45 -12.02 -5.06
CA GLN A 254 -26.00 -10.76 -5.57
C GLN A 254 -25.66 -9.55 -4.71
N ASN A 255 -25.83 -9.64 -3.38
CA ASN A 255 -25.91 -8.47 -2.51
C ASN A 255 -24.56 -7.99 -1.95
N GLY A 256 -23.50 -8.76 -2.16
CA GLY A 256 -22.19 -8.56 -1.54
C GLY A 256 -22.16 -9.06 -0.09
N ILE A 257 -20.94 -9.31 0.40
CA ILE A 257 -20.69 -9.65 1.80
C ILE A 257 -20.38 -8.36 2.55
N LYS A 258 -21.17 -8.06 3.57
CA LYS A 258 -21.04 -6.87 4.40
C LYS A 258 -20.01 -7.09 5.49
N ILE A 259 -18.99 -6.23 5.55
CA ILE A 259 -18.06 -6.18 6.68
C ILE A 259 -18.24 -4.87 7.44
N THR A 260 -18.32 -4.93 8.76
CA THR A 260 -18.41 -3.75 9.64
C THR A 260 -17.80 -4.04 11.01
N PHE A 261 -17.49 -3.00 11.79
CA PHE A 261 -17.13 -3.17 13.20
C PHE A 261 -18.36 -2.95 14.09
N ASN A 262 -18.46 -3.70 15.17
CA ASN A 262 -19.51 -3.52 16.16
C ASN A 262 -19.40 -2.14 16.83
N ASN A 263 -20.55 -1.56 17.19
CA ASN A 263 -20.64 -0.25 17.84
C ASN A 263 -20.43 -0.36 19.35
#